data_AF-A0ABD3R941-F1
#
_entry.id   AF-A0ABD3R941-F1
#
_cell.length_a   1.000
_cell.length_b   1.000
_cell.length_c   1.000
_cell.angle_alpha   90.00
_cell.angle_beta   90.00
_cell.angle_gamma   90.00
#
_symmetry.space_group_name_H-M   'P 1'
#
loop_
_entity.id
_entity.type
_entity.pdbx_description
1 polymer ?
#
loop_
_entity_poly.entity_id
_entity_poly.type
_entity_poly.pdbx_seq_one_letter_code
_entity_poly.pdbx_strand_id
1 'polypeptide(L)'
;MALGTARLPFVVLGLACYLGIGQSFLLPSTTTRYSHTTQGNDNHSVAGMGGPGRRGRAMIRRGDRPLGYTTTEEDDDVDIVVGGERGGAVNRADKFSPFQRIESVKTAVIGAISGSLLSAPVSAARYLLLPMSGDGDGGGNLASWEFDADASALQGALFAIVYRYCVRQDDDNNMLNMGIVGAFVLVRATSGIRVPGYCTALPLDCGDPLGYLDYELISKLLLGGMEGAALFGGAAMAMEYAYGRRWITKFPN
;
A
#
# COMPACT_ATOMS: atom_id res chain seq x y z
N MET A 1 31.83 22.57 29.57
CA MET A 1 30.96 22.51 28.37
C MET A 1 31.38 21.29 27.57
N ALA A 2 30.61 20.21 27.70
CA ALA A 2 30.93 18.92 27.09
C ALA A 2 30.53 18.96 25.61
N LEU A 3 31.49 18.69 24.72
CA LEU A 3 31.24 18.37 23.32
C LEU A 3 30.47 17.04 23.28
N GLY A 4 29.15 17.13 23.14
CA GLY A 4 28.30 15.98 22.92
C GLY A 4 28.58 15.37 21.55
N THR A 5 28.99 14.12 21.55
CA THR A 5 29.09 13.25 20.37
C THR A 5 27.73 13.20 19.65
N ALA A 6 27.60 13.96 18.56
CA ALA A 6 26.45 13.89 17.67
C ALA A 6 26.42 12.50 17.01
N ARG A 7 25.48 11.65 17.46
CA ARG A 7 25.07 10.47 16.73
C ARG A 7 24.53 10.94 15.37
N LEU A 8 25.24 10.62 14.30
CA LEU A 8 24.77 10.82 12.93
C LEU A 8 23.42 10.09 12.77
N PRO A 9 22.36 10.77 12.32
CA PRO A 9 21.04 10.16 12.17
C PRO A 9 21.08 9.08 11.08
N PHE A 10 20.30 8.02 11.30
CA PHE A 10 20.18 6.83 10.45
C PHE A 10 19.86 7.13 8.98
N VAL A 11 19.41 8.34 8.66
CA VAL A 11 19.11 8.80 7.31
C VAL A 11 20.37 8.94 6.43
N VAL A 12 21.54 9.25 7.00
CA VAL A 12 22.81 9.22 6.22
C VAL A 12 23.25 7.78 5.95
N LEU A 13 22.92 6.82 6.83
CA LEU A 13 23.08 5.40 6.55
C LEU A 13 22.12 4.92 5.46
N GLY A 14 20.90 5.48 5.39
CA GLY A 14 19.97 5.25 4.29
C GLY A 14 20.49 5.74 2.95
N LEU A 15 21.02 6.97 2.88
CA LEU A 15 21.58 7.55 1.66
C LEU A 15 22.93 6.92 1.26
N ALA A 16 23.77 6.53 2.23
CA ALA A 16 25.02 5.80 1.99
C ALA A 16 24.78 4.33 1.60
N CYS A 17 23.73 3.67 2.11
CA CYS A 17 23.23 2.42 1.56
C CYS A 17 22.71 2.62 0.13
N TYR A 18 22.05 3.75 -0.17
CA TYR A 18 21.51 4.02 -1.51
C TYR A 18 22.60 4.25 -2.58
N LEU A 19 23.76 4.80 -2.19
CA LEU A 19 24.92 4.94 -3.08
C LEU A 19 25.85 3.72 -3.08
N GLY A 20 25.78 2.84 -2.07
CA GLY A 20 26.62 1.64 -1.94
C GLY A 20 25.98 0.30 -2.37
N ILE A 21 24.64 0.19 -2.39
CA ILE A 21 23.94 -1.08 -2.74
C ILE A 21 23.78 -1.27 -4.26
N GLY A 22 24.13 -0.26 -5.07
CA GLY A 22 24.12 -0.35 -6.53
C GLY A 22 24.96 -1.48 -7.14
N GLN A 23 25.77 -2.21 -6.34
CA GLN A 23 26.65 -3.27 -6.85
C GLN A 23 26.48 -4.65 -6.20
N SER A 24 25.66 -4.81 -5.15
CA SER A 24 25.57 -6.10 -4.42
C SER A 24 24.20 -6.78 -4.44
N PHE A 25 23.16 -6.15 -5.01
CA PHE A 25 21.85 -6.80 -5.19
C PHE A 25 21.69 -7.53 -6.55
N LEU A 26 22.81 -8.02 -7.09
CA LEU A 26 22.85 -9.09 -8.10
C LEU A 26 22.98 -10.45 -7.39
N LEU A 27 21.98 -10.82 -6.59
CA LEU A 27 21.79 -12.24 -6.32
C LEU A 27 21.23 -12.89 -7.59
N PRO A 28 21.77 -14.05 -8.00
CA PRO A 28 21.36 -14.68 -9.23
C PRO A 28 19.88 -15.03 -9.13
N SER A 29 19.09 -14.55 -10.08
CA SER A 29 17.83 -15.20 -10.41
C SER A 29 18.15 -16.65 -10.76
N THR A 30 18.07 -17.55 -9.78
CA THR A 30 17.78 -18.95 -10.04
C THR A 30 16.45 -18.95 -10.74
N THR A 31 16.55 -18.89 -12.07
CA THR A 31 15.45 -19.06 -13.00
C THR A 31 15.07 -20.52 -12.85
N THR A 32 14.25 -20.84 -11.85
CA THR A 32 13.56 -22.11 -11.80
C THR A 32 12.57 -22.07 -12.95
N ARG A 33 13.05 -22.49 -14.12
CA ARG A 33 12.29 -22.71 -15.34
C ARG A 33 11.28 -23.81 -15.01
N TYR A 34 10.13 -23.42 -14.47
CA TYR A 34 8.99 -24.30 -14.33
C TYR A 34 8.46 -24.55 -15.74
N SER A 35 8.88 -25.68 -16.33
CA SER A 35 8.25 -26.25 -17.50
C SER A 35 6.83 -26.65 -17.12
N HIS A 36 5.86 -25.87 -17.55
CA HIS A 36 4.47 -26.33 -17.61
C HIS A 36 4.42 -27.50 -18.60
N THR A 37 4.47 -28.72 -18.08
CA THR A 37 4.08 -29.90 -18.83
C THR A 37 2.56 -29.85 -18.94
N THR A 38 2.05 -29.31 -20.05
CA THR A 38 0.64 -29.36 -20.40
C THR A 38 0.28 -30.82 -20.67
N GLN A 39 -0.18 -31.52 -19.63
CA GLN A 39 -0.72 -32.86 -19.80
C GLN A 39 -2.11 -32.71 -20.43
N GLY A 40 -2.15 -32.91 -21.75
CA GLY A 40 -3.38 -32.98 -22.53
C GLY A 40 -4.31 -34.02 -21.93
N ASN A 41 -5.49 -33.57 -21.51
CA ASN A 41 -6.59 -34.45 -21.16
C ASN A 41 -7.59 -34.40 -22.33
N ASP A 42 -7.32 -35.23 -23.33
CA ASP A 42 -8.22 -35.49 -24.44
C ASP A 42 -9.38 -36.33 -23.90
N ASN A 43 -10.49 -35.68 -23.54
CA ASN A 43 -11.75 -36.37 -23.27
C ASN A 43 -12.83 -35.91 -24.25
N HIS A 44 -12.95 -36.70 -25.31
CA HIS A 44 -14.17 -37.20 -25.91
C HIS A 44 -15.27 -36.21 -26.31
N SER A 45 -15.29 -35.97 -27.61
CA SER A 45 -16.48 -35.74 -28.44
C SER A 45 -17.64 -36.68 -28.07
N VAL A 46 -18.79 -36.12 -27.72
CA VAL A 46 -20.10 -36.76 -27.96
C VAL A 46 -21.01 -35.73 -28.62
N ALA A 47 -21.24 -35.95 -29.91
CA ALA A 47 -22.29 -35.32 -30.68
C ALA A 47 -23.65 -35.88 -30.24
N GLY A 48 -24.64 -35.01 -30.07
CA GLY A 48 -26.03 -35.39 -29.79
C GLY A 48 -26.99 -34.29 -30.24
N MET A 49 -27.53 -34.46 -31.44
CA MET A 49 -28.65 -33.70 -31.99
C MET A 49 -29.94 -33.92 -31.18
N GLY A 50 -30.79 -32.88 -31.10
CA GLY A 50 -32.24 -33.06 -31.25
C GLY A 50 -33.15 -32.48 -30.16
N GLY A 51 -33.95 -31.49 -30.55
CA GLY A 51 -35.35 -31.38 -30.08
C GLY A 51 -35.77 -30.10 -29.33
N PRO A 52 -36.75 -29.33 -29.83
CA PRO A 52 -37.44 -28.29 -29.09
C PRO A 52 -38.69 -28.84 -28.39
N GLY A 53 -38.87 -28.57 -27.09
CA GLY A 53 -40.00 -29.12 -26.35
C GLY A 53 -40.26 -28.51 -24.98
N ARG A 54 -41.18 -27.54 -24.96
CA ARG A 54 -42.26 -27.28 -23.99
C ARG A 54 -41.96 -27.15 -22.47
N ARG A 55 -42.38 -25.97 -21.98
CA ARG A 55 -43.28 -25.71 -20.83
C ARG A 55 -43.10 -26.55 -19.55
N GLY A 56 -42.80 -25.84 -18.45
CA GLY A 56 -43.64 -25.90 -17.26
C GLY A 56 -42.94 -26.12 -15.92
N ARG A 57 -43.38 -25.32 -14.95
CA ARG A 57 -43.44 -25.53 -13.49
C ARG A 57 -42.15 -25.46 -12.65
N ALA A 58 -42.13 -24.36 -11.90
CA ALA A 58 -41.84 -24.25 -10.47
C ALA A 58 -41.43 -25.53 -9.71
N MET A 59 -40.32 -25.45 -8.99
CA MET A 59 -40.23 -26.06 -7.66
C MET A 59 -39.18 -25.37 -6.78
N ILE A 60 -39.57 -25.21 -5.52
CA ILE A 60 -38.92 -24.61 -4.37
C ILE A 60 -37.54 -25.23 -4.08
N ARG A 61 -36.57 -24.39 -3.67
CA ARG A 61 -35.62 -24.78 -2.61
C ARG A 61 -35.21 -23.57 -1.77
N ARG A 62 -36.00 -23.32 -0.73
CA ARG A 62 -35.58 -22.68 0.52
C ARG A 62 -34.58 -23.66 1.14
N GLY A 63 -33.30 -23.34 1.02
CA GLY A 63 -32.20 -24.11 1.59
C GLY A 63 -31.57 -23.27 2.69
N ASP A 64 -31.93 -23.60 3.92
CA ASP A 64 -31.29 -23.13 5.14
C ASP A 64 -29.77 -23.29 5.03
N ARG A 65 -29.04 -22.18 5.14
CA ARG A 65 -27.63 -22.23 5.53
C ARG A 65 -27.58 -21.96 7.04
N PRO A 66 -27.17 -22.92 7.87
CA PRO A 66 -26.89 -22.64 9.26
C PRO A 66 -25.64 -21.76 9.32
N LEU A 67 -25.84 -20.52 9.76
CA LEU A 67 -24.77 -19.63 10.21
C LEU A 67 -24.29 -20.16 11.58
N GLY A 68 -23.41 -21.16 11.53
CA GLY A 68 -22.61 -21.56 12.68
C GLY A 68 -21.37 -20.69 12.74
N TYR A 69 -21.45 -19.58 13.47
CA TYR A 69 -20.27 -18.87 13.96
C TYR A 69 -20.14 -19.23 15.43
N THR A 70 -19.35 -20.27 15.71
CA THR A 70 -18.89 -20.57 17.06
C THR A 70 -17.82 -19.54 17.41
N THR A 71 -18.21 -18.51 18.16
CA THR A 71 -17.28 -17.74 18.99
C THR A 71 -16.87 -18.63 20.16
N THR A 72 -15.76 -19.33 20.02
CA THR A 72 -14.97 -19.71 21.18
C THR A 72 -14.08 -18.52 21.49
N GLU A 73 -14.54 -17.73 22.46
CA GLU A 73 -13.68 -16.86 23.26
C GLU A 73 -12.74 -17.81 24.04
N GLU A 74 -11.51 -17.93 23.59
CA GLU A 74 -10.39 -18.41 24.41
C GLU A 74 -9.32 -17.33 24.35
N ASP A 75 -9.01 -16.85 25.55
CA ASP A 75 -7.95 -15.92 25.89
C ASP A 75 -6.57 -16.44 25.45
N ASP A 76 -5.72 -15.50 25.06
CA ASP A 76 -4.27 -15.49 25.19
C ASP A 76 -3.48 -16.75 24.79
N ASP A 77 -2.96 -16.75 23.55
CA ASP A 77 -1.51 -16.67 23.31
C ASP A 77 -1.26 -16.60 21.79
N VAL A 78 -0.63 -15.50 21.33
CA VAL A 78 -0.18 -15.37 19.94
C VAL A 78 1.09 -16.21 19.79
N ASP A 79 0.91 -17.51 19.60
CA ASP A 79 1.98 -18.38 19.15
C ASP A 79 2.28 -18.09 17.68
N ILE A 80 3.42 -17.45 17.43
CA ILE A 80 4.02 -17.39 16.09
C ILE A 80 4.52 -18.79 15.76
N VAL A 81 3.62 -19.64 15.25
CA VAL A 81 3.95 -20.99 14.79
C VAL A 81 4.79 -20.91 13.52
N VAL A 82 6.11 -21.01 13.70
CA VAL A 82 7.07 -21.28 12.64
C VAL A 82 7.19 -22.80 12.45
N GLY A 83 6.44 -23.32 11.48
CA GLY A 83 6.77 -24.55 10.75
C GLY A 83 6.22 -25.88 11.28
N GLY A 84 5.79 -26.75 10.37
CA GLY A 84 5.55 -28.17 10.63
C GLY A 84 4.57 -28.82 9.65
N GLU A 85 5.09 -29.39 8.56
CA GLU A 85 4.33 -30.13 7.53
C GLU A 85 3.57 -31.34 8.10
N ARG A 86 2.35 -31.60 7.60
CA ARG A 86 1.91 -32.83 6.92
C ARG A 86 0.38 -33.02 7.02
N GLY A 87 -0.30 -32.97 5.88
CA GLY A 87 -1.62 -33.60 5.76
C GLY A 87 -2.51 -33.02 4.68
N GLY A 88 -2.66 -33.73 3.57
CA GLY A 88 -3.87 -33.68 2.73
C GLY A 88 -3.81 -32.72 1.54
N ALA A 89 -3.50 -33.27 0.37
CA ALA A 89 -3.61 -32.61 -0.91
C ALA A 89 -5.05 -32.13 -1.17
N VAL A 90 -5.28 -30.83 -0.96
CA VAL A 90 -6.31 -30.07 -1.66
C VAL A 90 -5.56 -28.99 -2.42
N ASN A 91 -5.59 -29.05 -3.75
CA ASN A 91 -5.08 -28.02 -4.68
C ASN A 91 -5.86 -26.70 -4.51
N ARG A 92 -5.82 -26.09 -3.32
CA ARG A 92 -5.94 -24.64 -3.17
C ARG A 92 -4.49 -24.19 -3.10
N ALA A 93 -4.00 -23.51 -4.12
CA ALA A 93 -2.75 -22.77 -3.99
C ALA A 93 -2.85 -21.96 -2.69
N ASP A 94 -2.06 -22.32 -1.69
CA ASP A 94 -2.21 -21.78 -0.34
C ASP A 94 -2.13 -20.25 -0.42
N LYS A 95 -3.27 -19.56 -0.24
CA LYS A 95 -3.39 -18.09 -0.23
C LYS A 95 -2.61 -17.43 0.92
N PHE A 96 -1.83 -18.22 1.66
CA PHE A 96 -0.95 -17.79 2.74
C PHE A 96 0.39 -18.52 2.71
N SER A 97 0.85 -18.98 1.54
CA SER A 97 2.15 -19.61 1.42
C SER A 97 3.26 -18.67 1.91
N PRO A 98 4.35 -19.18 2.51
CA PRO A 98 5.47 -18.35 2.94
C PRO A 98 6.06 -17.52 1.79
N PHE A 99 5.90 -17.98 0.55
CA PHE A 99 6.29 -17.24 -0.65
C PHE A 99 5.50 -15.94 -0.82
N GLN A 100 4.18 -15.98 -0.63
CA GLN A 100 3.34 -14.77 -0.73
C GLN A 100 3.69 -13.73 0.33
N ARG A 101 4.10 -14.18 1.53
CA ARG A 101 4.57 -13.30 2.61
C ARG A 101 5.86 -12.58 2.21
N ILE A 102 6.82 -13.30 1.64
CA ILE A 102 8.08 -12.72 1.15
C ILE A 102 7.82 -11.69 0.05
N GLU A 103 6.89 -11.97 -0.86
CA GLU A 103 6.51 -11.02 -1.89
C GLU A 103 5.85 -9.76 -1.32
N SER A 104 5.01 -9.88 -0.29
CA SER A 104 4.45 -8.72 0.40
C SER A 104 5.52 -7.86 1.08
N VAL A 105 6.57 -8.47 1.64
CA VAL A 105 7.72 -7.73 2.19
C VAL A 105 8.47 -6.98 1.09
N LYS A 106 8.70 -7.59 -0.06
CA LYS A 106 9.32 -6.91 -1.21
C LYS A 106 8.51 -5.70 -1.67
N THR A 107 7.18 -5.84 -1.74
CA THR A 107 6.30 -4.71 -2.07
C THR A 107 6.40 -3.60 -1.04
N ALA A 108 6.45 -3.94 0.25
CA ALA A 108 6.59 -2.97 1.33
C ALA A 108 7.90 -2.17 1.20
N VAL A 109 9.02 -2.85 0.92
CA VAL A 109 10.34 -2.21 0.75
C VAL A 109 10.34 -1.28 -0.46
N ILE A 110 9.78 -1.71 -1.60
CA ILE A 110 9.70 -0.88 -2.81
C ILE A 110 8.79 0.34 -2.57
N GLY A 111 7.66 0.15 -1.89
CA GLY A 111 6.77 1.23 -1.48
C GLY A 111 7.44 2.23 -0.54
N ALA A 112 8.19 1.74 0.46
CA ALA A 112 8.94 2.58 1.39
C ALA A 112 9.97 3.45 0.67
N ILE A 113 10.80 2.82 -0.17
CA ILE A 113 11.87 3.49 -0.89
C ILE A 113 11.31 4.54 -1.85
N SER A 114 10.31 4.16 -2.67
CA SER A 114 9.70 5.08 -3.64
C SER A 114 8.95 6.22 -2.95
N GLY A 115 8.19 5.92 -1.88
CA GLY A 115 7.50 6.92 -1.07
C GLY A 115 8.47 7.94 -0.46
N SER A 116 9.56 7.47 0.15
CA SER A 116 10.59 8.34 0.73
C SER A 116 11.30 9.19 -0.31
N LEU A 117 11.69 8.61 -1.46
CA LEU A 117 12.40 9.35 -2.51
C LEU A 117 11.60 10.50 -3.09
N LEU A 118 10.28 10.34 -3.20
CA LEU A 118 9.40 11.33 -3.81
C LEU A 118 8.92 12.38 -2.82
N SER A 119 8.73 12.00 -1.55
CA SER A 119 8.30 12.93 -0.50
C SER A 119 9.47 13.71 0.12
N ALA A 120 10.66 13.11 0.25
CA ALA A 120 11.83 13.76 0.86
C ALA A 120 12.18 15.14 0.26
N PRO A 121 12.24 15.35 -1.07
CA PRO A 121 12.53 16.66 -1.62
C PRO A 121 11.42 17.67 -1.37
N VAL A 122 10.16 17.24 -1.33
CA VAL A 122 9.00 18.11 -1.08
C VAL A 122 8.98 18.56 0.37
N SER A 123 9.17 17.62 1.32
CA SER A 123 9.28 17.94 2.74
C SER A 123 10.54 18.78 3.02
N ALA A 124 11.68 18.46 2.41
CA ALA A 124 12.89 19.27 2.55
C ALA A 124 12.69 20.69 2.03
N ALA A 125 12.02 20.88 0.89
CA ALA A 125 11.69 22.20 0.38
C ALA A 125 10.79 22.98 1.36
N ARG A 126 9.80 22.33 1.97
CA ARG A 126 8.94 22.97 2.98
C ARG A 126 9.73 23.47 4.19
N TYR A 127 10.62 22.65 4.74
CA TYR A 127 11.35 23.00 5.96
C TYR A 127 12.58 23.89 5.73
N LEU A 128 13.17 23.85 4.53
CA LEU A 128 14.48 24.46 4.26
C LEU A 128 14.40 25.68 3.33
N LEU A 129 13.42 25.74 2.40
CA LEU A 129 13.28 26.83 1.42
C LEU A 129 12.13 27.80 1.72
N LEU A 130 11.10 27.37 2.45
CA LEU A 130 9.92 28.20 2.73
C LEU A 130 9.86 28.59 4.22
N PRO A 131 10.42 29.74 4.62
CA PRO A 131 10.20 30.33 5.95
C PRO A 131 8.77 30.90 6.11
N MET A 132 7.76 30.28 5.48
CA MET A 132 6.37 30.75 5.45
C MET A 132 5.57 30.38 6.70
N SER A 133 6.05 29.46 7.53
CA SER A 133 5.45 29.20 8.85
C SER A 133 6.09 30.15 9.86
N GLY A 134 5.39 31.24 10.17
CA GLY A 134 5.76 32.27 11.15
C GLY A 134 5.83 31.79 12.61
N ASP A 135 6.14 30.51 12.85
CA ASP A 135 6.56 30.02 14.15
C ASP A 135 7.99 30.53 14.35
N GLY A 136 8.14 31.59 15.14
CA GLY A 136 9.36 32.40 15.30
C GLY A 136 10.58 31.72 15.91
N ASP A 137 10.73 30.40 15.75
CA ASP A 137 11.92 29.66 16.11
C ASP A 137 12.70 29.36 14.82
N GLY A 138 13.58 30.30 14.43
CA GLY A 138 14.35 30.30 13.18
C GLY A 138 15.38 29.18 13.02
N GLY A 139 15.22 28.05 13.73
CA GLY A 139 15.99 26.83 13.58
C GLY A 139 15.16 25.77 12.88
N GLY A 140 15.51 25.47 11.62
CA GLY A 140 14.87 24.37 10.87
C GLY A 140 14.80 23.11 11.73
N ASN A 141 13.59 22.66 12.02
CA ASN A 141 13.35 21.55 12.93
C ASN A 141 13.70 20.24 12.22
N LEU A 142 14.99 19.93 12.15
CA LEU A 142 15.54 18.75 11.50
C LEU A 142 14.89 17.46 12.04
N ALA A 143 14.58 17.44 13.34
CA ALA A 143 13.88 16.33 13.98
C ALA A 143 12.46 16.14 13.41
N SER A 144 11.75 17.24 13.09
CA SER A 144 10.43 17.15 12.45
C SER A 144 10.52 16.66 11.00
N TRP A 145 11.55 17.07 10.26
CA TRP A 145 11.77 16.56 8.89
C TRP A 145 12.11 15.07 8.89
N GLU A 146 12.97 14.60 9.79
CA GLU A 146 13.32 13.18 9.93
C GLU A 146 12.09 12.34 10.27
N PHE A 147 11.27 12.82 11.22
CA PHE A 147 10.02 12.16 11.57
C PHE A 147 9.02 12.10 10.40
N ASP A 148 8.89 13.18 9.62
CA ASP A 148 8.00 13.22 8.44
C ASP A 148 8.51 12.27 7.33
N ALA A 149 9.83 12.19 7.14
CA ALA A 149 10.45 11.26 6.21
C ALA A 149 10.22 9.78 6.61
N ASP A 150 10.39 9.43 7.88
CA ASP A 150 10.12 8.07 8.38
C ASP A 150 8.63 7.71 8.28
N ALA A 151 7.74 8.65 8.63
CA ALA A 151 6.30 8.48 8.48
C ALA A 151 5.90 8.28 7.00
N SER A 152 6.52 9.02 6.08
CA SER A 152 6.28 8.87 4.63
C SER A 152 6.74 7.50 4.11
N ALA A 153 7.86 6.97 4.62
CA ALA A 153 8.36 5.65 4.28
C ALA A 153 7.36 4.57 4.69
N LEU A 154 6.86 4.65 5.93
CA LEU A 154 5.88 3.71 6.47
C LEU A 154 4.56 3.77 5.68
N GLN A 155 4.09 4.98 5.35
CA GLN A 155 2.89 5.16 4.54
C GLN A 155 3.05 4.62 3.12
N GLY A 156 4.19 4.85 2.47
CA GLY A 156 4.51 4.28 1.17
C GLY A 156 4.56 2.75 1.20
N ALA A 157 5.13 2.17 2.26
CA ALA A 157 5.19 0.73 2.48
C ALA A 157 3.78 0.12 2.61
N LEU A 158 2.94 0.70 3.48
CA LEU A 158 1.57 0.25 3.69
C LEU A 158 0.73 0.40 2.42
N PHE A 159 0.86 1.52 1.73
CA PHE A 159 0.19 1.74 0.45
C PHE A 159 0.57 0.68 -0.59
N ALA A 160 1.85 0.36 -0.76
CA ALA A 160 2.28 -0.64 -1.74
C ALA A 160 1.75 -2.04 -1.43
N ILE A 161 1.65 -2.41 -0.15
CA ILE A 161 1.02 -3.68 0.27
C ILE A 161 -0.46 -3.68 -0.16
N VAL A 162 -1.21 -2.64 0.19
CA VAL A 162 -2.64 -2.55 -0.14
C VAL A 162 -2.83 -2.51 -1.66
N TYR A 163 -1.99 -1.77 -2.38
CA TYR A 163 -1.99 -1.71 -3.85
C TYR A 163 -1.81 -3.09 -4.48
N ARG A 164 -0.88 -3.91 -3.98
CA ARG A 164 -0.70 -5.30 -4.43
C ARG A 164 -1.96 -6.16 -4.27
N TYR A 165 -2.73 -5.96 -3.20
CA TYR A 165 -3.96 -6.72 -2.97
C TYR A 165 -5.15 -6.23 -3.79
N CYS A 166 -5.18 -4.95 -4.15
CA CYS A 166 -6.22 -4.38 -4.99
C CYS A 166 -5.99 -4.64 -6.48
N VAL A 167 -4.74 -4.60 -6.93
CA VAL A 167 -4.37 -4.87 -8.33
C VAL A 167 -4.07 -6.36 -8.52
N ARG A 168 -5.09 -7.14 -8.86
CA ARG A 168 -4.97 -8.59 -9.06
C ARG A 168 -4.41 -8.94 -10.43
N GLN A 169 -3.91 -10.18 -10.55
CA GLN A 169 -3.66 -10.78 -11.87
C GLN A 169 -4.98 -10.86 -12.64
N ASP A 170 -4.94 -10.54 -13.93
CA ASP A 170 -6.07 -10.60 -14.88
C ASP A 170 -7.17 -9.52 -14.74
N ASP A 171 -7.06 -8.58 -13.79
CA ASP A 171 -7.96 -7.42 -13.66
C ASP A 171 -7.28 -6.12 -14.14
N ASP A 172 -7.47 -5.75 -15.40
CA ASP A 172 -6.94 -4.50 -15.99
C ASP A 172 -7.90 -3.31 -15.82
N ASN A 173 -8.50 -3.16 -14.64
CA ASN A 173 -9.40 -2.05 -14.36
C ASN A 173 -8.64 -0.81 -13.86
N ASN A 174 -8.24 0.05 -14.80
CA ASN A 174 -7.54 1.31 -14.51
C ASN A 174 -8.31 2.24 -13.55
N MET A 175 -9.64 2.18 -13.52
CA MET A 175 -10.46 3.04 -12.64
C MET A 175 -10.29 2.64 -11.16
N LEU A 176 -10.12 1.34 -10.89
CA LEU A 176 -9.90 0.84 -9.53
C LEU A 176 -8.50 1.25 -9.01
N ASN A 177 -7.50 1.20 -9.88
CA ASN A 177 -6.11 1.55 -9.54
C ASN A 177 -5.95 3.04 -9.24
N MET A 178 -6.64 3.90 -10.00
CA MET A 178 -6.65 5.35 -9.70
C MET A 178 -7.44 5.67 -8.43
N GLY A 179 -8.52 4.92 -8.16
CA GLY A 179 -9.34 5.10 -6.96
C GLY A 179 -8.56 4.86 -5.66
N ILE A 180 -7.73 3.81 -5.61
CA ILE A 180 -6.93 3.53 -4.41
C ILE A 180 -5.86 4.61 -4.16
N VAL A 181 -5.20 5.10 -5.21
CA VAL A 181 -4.26 6.22 -5.08
C VAL A 181 -4.99 7.44 -4.54
N GLY A 182 -6.12 7.82 -5.15
CA GLY A 182 -6.91 8.98 -4.73
C GLY A 182 -7.38 8.91 -3.28
N ALA A 183 -7.79 7.73 -2.82
CA ALA A 183 -8.23 7.52 -1.43
C ALA A 183 -7.09 7.78 -0.43
N PHE A 184 -5.89 7.24 -0.68
CA PHE A 184 -4.74 7.45 0.19
C PHE A 184 -4.26 8.91 0.19
N VAL A 185 -4.27 9.55 -0.99
CA VAL A 185 -3.97 10.99 -1.11
C VAL A 185 -4.93 11.82 -0.27
N LEU A 186 -6.23 11.55 -0.35
CA LEU A 186 -7.24 12.28 0.40
C LEU A 186 -7.08 12.07 1.91
N VAL A 187 -6.84 10.84 2.37
CA VAL A 187 -6.60 10.55 3.80
C VAL A 187 -5.36 11.26 4.31
N ARG A 188 -4.24 11.22 3.57
CA ARG A 188 -3.03 11.97 3.96
C ARG A 188 -3.28 13.47 4.00
N ALA A 189 -3.90 14.04 2.97
CA ALA A 189 -4.19 15.47 2.88
C ALA A 189 -5.07 15.97 4.03
N THR A 190 -6.11 15.21 4.38
CA THR A 190 -7.03 15.54 5.49
C THR A 190 -6.39 15.35 6.87
N SER A 191 -5.51 14.35 7.03
CA SER A 191 -4.80 14.11 8.30
C SER A 191 -3.77 15.20 8.65
N GLY A 192 -3.25 15.92 7.65
CA GLY A 192 -2.27 16.98 7.84
C GLY A 192 -2.86 18.34 8.19
N ILE A 193 -4.19 18.48 8.20
CA ILE A 193 -4.85 19.75 8.48
C ILE A 193 -4.73 20.08 9.96
N ARG A 194 -3.99 21.15 10.28
CA ARG A 194 -4.02 21.78 11.60
C ARG A 194 -4.96 22.97 11.57
N VAL A 195 -6.00 22.91 12.40
CA VAL A 195 -6.95 24.01 12.57
C VAL A 195 -6.21 25.19 13.21
N PRO A 196 -6.23 26.38 12.59
CA PRO A 196 -5.57 27.54 13.15
C PRO A 196 -6.33 28.10 14.36
N GLY A 197 -5.63 28.74 15.28
CA GLY A 197 -6.19 29.20 16.56
C GLY A 197 -7.24 30.31 16.49
N TYR A 198 -7.46 30.89 15.30
CA TYR A 198 -8.51 31.89 15.07
C TYR A 198 -9.90 31.27 14.80
N CYS A 199 -9.97 29.96 14.55
CA CYS A 199 -11.25 29.28 14.32
C CYS A 199 -12.01 29.04 15.63
N THR A 200 -13.32 29.26 15.61
CA THR A 200 -14.21 28.90 16.73
C THR A 200 -14.62 27.43 16.61
N ALA A 201 -14.76 26.69 17.72
CA ALA A 201 -14.98 25.24 17.69
C ALA A 201 -16.46 24.81 17.57
N LEU A 202 -17.43 25.72 17.77
CA LEU A 202 -18.86 25.40 17.78
C LEU A 202 -19.74 26.59 17.34
N PRO A 203 -20.34 26.57 16.13
CA PRO A 203 -19.98 25.74 14.96
C PRO A 203 -18.55 26.05 14.47
N LEU A 204 -17.92 25.13 13.73
CA LEU A 204 -16.56 25.38 13.21
C LEU A 204 -16.62 26.49 12.15
N ASP A 205 -16.26 27.71 12.56
CA ASP A 205 -16.23 28.89 11.69
C ASP A 205 -14.80 29.45 11.65
N CYS A 206 -14.22 29.36 10.46
CA CYS A 206 -12.89 29.82 10.10
C CYS A 206 -12.94 30.99 9.09
N GLY A 207 -14.12 31.50 8.74
CA GLY A 207 -14.30 32.58 7.78
C GLY A 207 -14.71 32.15 6.36
N ASP A 208 -14.76 33.13 5.46
CA ASP A 208 -15.12 32.95 4.05
C ASP A 208 -14.08 32.08 3.30
N PRO A 209 -14.46 31.29 2.26
CA PRO A 209 -15.70 31.35 1.48
C PRO A 209 -16.81 30.35 1.87
N LEU A 210 -16.53 29.34 2.69
CA LEU A 210 -17.50 28.26 3.02
C LEU A 210 -17.75 28.11 4.52
N GLY A 211 -17.26 29.02 5.37
CA GLY A 211 -17.32 28.95 6.84
C GLY A 211 -16.38 27.89 7.42
N TYR A 212 -16.49 26.65 6.96
CA TYR A 212 -15.63 25.52 7.39
C TYR A 212 -14.31 25.43 6.60
N LEU A 213 -14.31 25.83 5.32
CA LEU A 213 -13.14 25.77 4.44
C LEU A 213 -12.70 27.19 4.07
N ASP A 214 -11.79 27.76 4.86
CA ASP A 214 -11.08 29.00 4.55
C ASP A 214 -10.02 28.75 3.44
N TYR A 215 -9.63 29.79 2.71
CA TYR A 215 -8.56 29.77 1.70
C TYR A 215 -7.24 29.20 2.25
N GLU A 216 -6.91 29.47 3.52
CA GLU A 216 -5.75 28.85 4.16
C GLU A 216 -5.90 27.33 4.31
N LEU A 217 -7.09 26.85 4.68
CA LEU A 217 -7.34 25.43 4.84
C LEU A 217 -7.33 24.72 3.48
N ILE A 218 -7.92 25.36 2.46
CA ILE A 218 -7.96 24.86 1.09
C ILE A 218 -6.53 24.79 0.52
N SER A 219 -5.70 25.81 0.74
CA SER A 219 -4.32 25.80 0.26
C SER A 219 -3.45 24.75 0.98
N LYS A 220 -3.62 24.55 2.29
CA LYS A 220 -2.98 23.47 3.04
C LYS A 220 -3.43 22.09 2.57
N LEU A 221 -4.74 21.90 2.34
CA LEU A 221 -5.30 20.67 1.79
C LEU A 221 -4.76 20.40 0.38
N LEU A 222 -4.70 21.41 -0.48
CA LEU A 222 -4.20 21.28 -1.84
C LEU A 222 -2.70 20.93 -1.85
N LEU A 223 -1.90 21.62 -1.05
CA LEU A 223 -0.46 21.37 -0.94
C LEU A 223 -0.19 19.97 -0.37
N GLY A 224 -0.89 19.58 0.70
CA GLY A 224 -0.81 18.23 1.26
C GLY A 224 -1.34 17.15 0.32
N GLY A 225 -2.34 17.49 -0.49
CA GLY A 225 -2.86 16.63 -1.56
C GLY A 225 -1.86 16.43 -2.69
N MET A 226 -1.15 17.49 -3.11
CA MET A 226 -0.08 17.39 -4.11
C MET A 226 1.09 16.56 -3.59
N GLU A 227 1.49 16.75 -2.33
CA GLU A 227 2.53 15.95 -1.68
C GLU A 227 2.12 14.48 -1.58
N GLY A 228 0.89 14.20 -1.14
CA GLY A 228 0.32 12.86 -1.12
C GLY A 228 0.25 12.24 -2.51
N ALA A 229 -0.16 13.00 -3.53
CA ALA A 229 -0.23 12.52 -4.91
C ALA A 229 1.15 12.18 -5.46
N ALA A 230 2.18 12.96 -5.16
CA ALA A 230 3.56 12.63 -5.50
C ALA A 230 4.01 11.34 -4.82
N LEU A 231 3.77 11.22 -3.50
CA LEU A 231 4.16 10.04 -2.72
C LEU A 231 3.45 8.77 -3.20
N PHE A 232 2.12 8.73 -3.19
CA PHE A 232 1.35 7.52 -3.52
C PHE A 232 1.29 7.26 -5.02
N GLY A 233 1.21 8.31 -5.84
CA GLY A 233 1.19 8.19 -7.30
C GLY A 233 2.52 7.65 -7.83
N GLY A 234 3.66 8.14 -7.33
CA GLY A 234 4.94 7.60 -7.76
C GLY A 234 5.30 6.27 -7.10
N ALA A 235 4.80 5.96 -5.90
CA ALA A 235 4.86 4.60 -5.36
C ALA A 235 4.07 3.62 -6.24
N ALA A 236 2.88 3.99 -6.70
CA ALA A 236 2.10 3.18 -7.65
C ALA A 236 2.85 2.98 -8.98
N MET A 237 3.45 4.04 -9.53
CA MET A 237 4.28 3.95 -10.73
C MET A 237 5.49 3.02 -10.55
N ALA A 238 6.18 3.10 -9.40
CA ALA A 238 7.30 2.23 -9.08
C ALA A 238 6.87 0.75 -8.96
N MET A 239 5.69 0.51 -8.39
CA MET A 239 5.09 -0.83 -8.30
C MET A 239 4.73 -1.39 -9.68
N GLU A 240 4.09 -0.60 -10.54
CA GLU A 240 3.80 -1.02 -11.92
C GLU A 240 5.09 -1.32 -12.70
N TYR A 241 6.12 -0.52 -12.51
CA TYR A 241 7.44 -0.80 -13.08
C TYR A 241 8.03 -2.11 -12.57
N ALA A 242 7.94 -2.39 -11.27
CA ALA A 242 8.41 -3.63 -10.67
C ALA A 242 7.62 -4.86 -11.16
N TYR A 243 6.31 -4.73 -11.39
CA TYR A 243 5.49 -5.76 -12.02
C TYR A 243 5.91 -6.02 -13.47
N GLY A 244 6.15 -4.97 -14.25
CA GLY A 244 6.61 -5.10 -15.64
C GLY A 244 7.96 -5.82 -15.76
N ARG A 245 8.85 -5.64 -14.77
CA ARG A 245 10.15 -6.33 -14.69
C ARG A 245 10.08 -7.73 -14.07
N ARG A 246 8.90 -8.17 -13.61
CA ARG A 246 8.70 -9.43 -12.87
C ARG A 246 9.56 -9.55 -11.62
N TRP A 247 9.90 -8.42 -10.98
CA TRP A 247 10.58 -8.41 -9.68
C TRP A 247 9.66 -8.85 -8.55
N ILE A 248 8.36 -8.62 -8.73
CA ILE A 248 7.27 -8.98 -7.83
C ILE A 248 6.15 -9.56 -8.68
N THR A 249 5.45 -10.58 -8.19
CA THR A 249 4.22 -11.06 -8.82
C THR A 249 2.98 -10.41 -8.19
N LYS A 250 2.02 -10.05 -9.05
CA LYS A 250 0.67 -9.64 -8.64
C LYS A 250 -0.01 -10.80 -7.90
N PHE A 251 -0.97 -10.49 -7.04
CA PHE A 251 -1.69 -11.54 -6.30
C PHE A 251 -2.54 -12.39 -7.26
N PRO A 252 -2.50 -13.74 -7.17
CA PRO A 252 -3.33 -14.61 -8.00
C PRO A 252 -4.81 -14.47 -7.62
N ASN A 253 -5.71 -14.56 -8.60
CA ASN A 253 -7.16 -14.59 -8.39
C ASN A 253 -7.61 -15.87 -7.63
#